data_AF-A0A6A4NFD9-F1
#
_entry.id   AF-A0A6A4NFD9-F1
#
_cell.length_a   1.000
_cell.length_b   1.000
_cell.length_c   1.000
_cell.angle_alpha   90.00
_cell.angle_beta   90.00
_cell.angle_gamma   90.00
#
_symmetry.space_group_name_H-M   'P 1'
#
loop_
_entity.id
_entity.type
_entity.pdbx_description
1 polymer ?
#
loop_
_entity_poly.entity_id
_entity_poly.type
_entity_poly.pdbx_seq_one_letter_code
_entity_poly.pdbx_strand_id
1 'polypeptide(L)'
;MRISWITYDSTPATVQYGLTTSADSSTANGVTDSYRYLIYHSGEVHNVVIGPLNPNTVYYYRLGDYPNVYTMKTPPSEYPIKFAVVGTSLKTN
;
A
#
# COMPACT_ATOMS: atom_id res chain seq x y z
N MET A 1 -2.44 -8.78 0.27
CA MET A 1 -2.66 -7.42 0.84
C MET A 1 -2.76 -6.43 -0.30
N ARG A 2 -3.63 -5.43 -0.24
CA ARG A 2 -3.67 -4.34 -1.25
C ARG A 2 -2.95 -3.11 -0.72
N ILE A 3 -2.02 -2.59 -1.50
CA ILE A 3 -1.28 -1.35 -1.22
C ILE A 3 -1.67 -0.34 -2.30
N SER A 4 -2.06 0.85 -1.87
CA SER A 4 -2.53 1.91 -2.78
C SER A 4 -1.91 3.24 -2.38
N TRP A 5 -1.56 4.05 -3.37
CA TRP A 5 -0.99 5.38 -3.18
C TRP A 5 -1.32 6.27 -4.38
N ILE A 6 -1.10 7.58 -4.24
CA ILE A 6 -1.37 8.56 -5.30
C ILE A 6 -0.10 9.35 -5.58
N THR A 7 0.23 9.56 -6.84
CA THR A 7 1.33 10.44 -7.29
C THR A 7 0.81 11.50 -8.25
N TYR A 8 1.52 12.63 -8.34
CA TYR A 8 1.23 13.64 -9.37
C TYR A 8 1.99 13.35 -10.66
N ASP A 9 3.25 12.96 -10.53
CA ASP A 9 4.08 12.51 -11.65
C ASP A 9 3.88 11.03 -11.92
N SER A 10 4.06 10.63 -13.17
CA SER A 10 3.83 9.25 -13.59
C SER A 10 4.86 8.32 -12.98
N THR A 11 4.38 7.25 -12.31
CA THR A 11 5.26 6.23 -11.73
C THR A 11 4.70 4.82 -11.96
N PRO A 12 5.56 3.79 -11.96
CA PRO A 12 5.08 2.41 -12.05
C PRO A 12 4.21 2.04 -10.84
N ALA A 13 3.06 1.40 -11.08
CA ALA A 13 2.29 0.71 -10.04
C ALA A 13 3.00 -0.59 -9.62
N THR A 14 4.18 -0.47 -9.02
CA THR A 14 5.01 -1.60 -8.59
C THR A 14 5.24 -1.51 -7.09
N VAL A 15 5.18 -2.65 -6.39
CA VAL A 15 5.57 -2.75 -4.99
C VAL A 15 6.68 -3.78 -4.86
N GLN A 16 7.82 -3.34 -4.35
CA GLN A 16 8.87 -4.23 -3.87
C GLN A 16 8.63 -4.51 -2.39
N TYR A 17 8.73 -5.78 -1.96
CA TYR A 17 8.50 -6.15 -0.58
C TYR A 17 9.40 -7.30 -0.10
N GLY A 18 9.57 -7.40 1.21
CA GLY A 18 10.35 -8.46 1.84
C GLY A 18 10.36 -8.44 3.36
N LEU A 19 11.13 -9.36 3.94
CA LEU A 19 11.24 -9.52 5.41
C LEU A 19 12.34 -8.65 6.03
N THR A 20 13.18 -8.04 5.20
CA THR A 20 14.26 -7.13 5.58
C THR A 20 13.92 -5.71 5.16
N THR A 21 14.58 -4.72 5.77
CA THR A 21 14.41 -3.29 5.43
C THR A 21 14.75 -2.96 3.97
N SER A 22 15.50 -3.83 3.29
CA SER A 22 15.74 -3.71 1.85
C SER A 22 14.48 -3.96 1.03
N ALA A 23 13.48 -4.71 1.51
CA ALA A 23 12.20 -4.90 0.79
C ALA A 23 12.35 -5.32 -0.69
N ASP A 24 13.42 -6.02 -1.05
CA ASP A 24 13.83 -6.34 -2.43
C ASP A 24 13.66 -7.82 -2.78
N SER A 25 13.13 -8.62 -1.85
CA SER A 25 12.98 -10.07 -2.03
C SER A 25 11.91 -10.47 -3.04
N SER A 26 10.92 -9.60 -3.28
CA SER A 26 9.78 -9.88 -4.15
C SER A 26 9.25 -8.60 -4.74
N THR A 27 8.65 -8.70 -5.92
CA THR A 27 8.05 -7.56 -6.62
C THR A 27 6.67 -7.96 -7.12
N ALA A 28 5.70 -7.06 -6.97
CA ALA A 28 4.37 -7.19 -7.53
C ALA A 28 4.04 -5.97 -8.38
N ASN A 29 3.35 -6.20 -9.51
CA ASN A 29 2.83 -5.14 -10.35
C ASN A 29 1.32 -5.03 -10.16
N GLY A 30 0.79 -3.83 -10.33
CA GLY A 30 -0.62 -3.55 -10.25
C GLY A 30 -1.08 -2.64 -11.37
N VAL A 31 -2.10 -1.85 -11.08
CA VAL A 31 -2.76 -0.97 -12.05
C VAL A 31 -2.65 0.48 -11.60
N THR A 32 -2.57 1.38 -12.59
CA THR A 32 -2.64 2.83 -12.38
C THR A 32 -3.93 3.34 -13.00
N ASP A 33 -4.73 4.05 -12.21
CA ASP A 33 -5.98 4.68 -12.62
C ASP A 33 -5.93 6.20 -12.35
N SER A 34 -6.94 6.93 -12.80
CA SER A 34 -7.17 8.31 -12.38
C SER A 34 -8.67 8.61 -12.44
N TYR A 35 -9.09 9.68 -11.78
CA TYR A 35 -10.48 10.13 -11.81
C TYR A 35 -10.57 11.63 -12.04
N ARG A 36 -11.74 12.06 -12.50
CA ARG A 36 -12.08 13.45 -12.74
C ARG A 36 -13.37 13.80 -12.02
N TYR A 37 -13.41 15.00 -11.43
CA TYR A 37 -14.61 15.56 -10.82
C TYR A 37 -14.75 17.03 -11.20
N LEU A 38 -15.72 17.36 -12.06
CA LEU A 38 -15.86 18.69 -12.66
C LEU A 38 -14.55 19.15 -13.37
N ILE A 39 -13.93 20.20 -12.85
CA ILE A 39 -12.64 20.74 -13.32
C ILE A 39 -11.44 20.10 -12.62
N TYR A 40 -11.66 19.33 -11.55
CA TYR A 40 -10.60 18.65 -10.82
C TYR A 40 -10.18 17.36 -11.54
N HIS A 41 -8.88 17.15 -11.61
CA HIS A 41 -8.25 15.92 -12.04
C HIS A 41 -7.42 15.37 -10.88
N SER A 42 -7.59 14.09 -10.58
CA SER A 42 -6.72 13.42 -9.61
C SER A 42 -5.31 13.26 -10.16
N GLY A 43 -4.36 13.02 -9.27
CA GLY A 43 -3.12 12.36 -9.66
C GLY A 43 -3.36 10.91 -10.12
N GLU A 44 -2.28 10.22 -10.44
CA GLU A 44 -2.29 8.79 -10.70
C GLU A 44 -2.55 8.01 -9.41
N VAL A 45 -3.53 7.10 -9.44
CA VAL A 45 -3.92 6.24 -8.33
C VAL A 45 -3.39 4.83 -8.61
N HIS A 46 -2.40 4.41 -7.84
CA HIS A 46 -1.80 3.09 -7.99
C HIS A 46 -2.47 2.09 -7.05
N ASN A 47 -2.75 0.89 -7.56
CA ASN A 47 -3.34 -0.21 -6.81
C ASN A 47 -2.57 -1.50 -7.08
N VAL A 48 -1.88 -2.03 -6.07
CA VAL A 48 -1.07 -3.24 -6.17
C VAL A 48 -1.52 -4.27 -5.15
N VAL A 49 -1.64 -5.53 -5.57
CA VAL A 49 -1.91 -6.66 -4.67
C VAL A 49 -0.64 -7.49 -4.50
N ILE A 50 -0.17 -7.61 -3.26
CA ILE A 50 1.02 -8.38 -2.90
C ILE A 50 0.65 -9.71 -2.23
N GLY A 51 1.44 -10.75 -2.49
CA GLY A 51 1.33 -12.07 -1.87
C GLY A 51 1.71 -13.23 -2.79
N PRO A 52 1.65 -14.48 -2.31
CA PRO A 52 1.18 -14.90 -0.98
C PRO A 52 2.09 -14.39 0.16
N LEU A 53 1.52 -14.19 1.36
CA LEU A 53 2.24 -13.68 2.54
C LEU A 53 2.07 -14.62 3.72
N ASN A 54 3.09 -14.72 4.57
CA ASN A 54 3.02 -15.47 5.81
C ASN A 54 2.16 -14.72 6.85
N PRO A 55 1.36 -15.43 7.67
CA PRO A 55 0.61 -14.81 8.76
C PRO A 55 1.55 -14.29 9.86
N ASN A 56 1.06 -13.36 10.70
CA ASN A 56 1.77 -12.79 11.86
C ASN A 56 3.20 -12.29 11.57
N THR A 57 3.46 -11.81 10.35
CA THR A 57 4.80 -11.49 9.87
C THR A 57 4.89 -10.01 9.50
N VAL A 58 6.01 -9.37 9.87
CA VAL A 58 6.32 -8.00 9.48
C VAL A 58 6.96 -8.02 8.10
N TYR A 59 6.37 -7.27 7.17
CA TYR A 59 6.91 -7.04 5.84
C TYR A 59 7.30 -5.57 5.70
N TYR A 60 8.43 -5.35 5.06
CA TYR A 60 8.88 -4.05 4.57
C TYR A 60 8.49 -3.93 3.09
N TYR A 61 8.12 -2.74 2.65
CA TYR A 61 7.76 -2.50 1.26
C TYR A 61 8.14 -1.10 0.77
N ARG A 62 8.36 -0.98 -0.53
CA ARG A 62 8.62 0.27 -1.27
C ARG A 62 7.59 0.44 -2.37
N LEU A 63 7.30 1.69 -2.71
CA LEU A 63 6.26 2.07 -3.67
C LEU A 63 6.90 2.65 -4.93
N GLY A 64 6.68 2.03 -6.08
CA GLY A 64 7.26 2.48 -7.36
C GLY A 64 8.74 2.83 -7.21
N ASP A 65 9.09 4.06 -7.56
CA ASP A 65 10.45 4.61 -7.49
C ASP A 65 10.70 5.45 -6.21
N TYR A 66 9.80 5.41 -5.22
CA TYR A 66 9.97 6.18 -3.98
C TYR A 66 11.11 5.61 -3.11
N PRO A 67 11.95 6.48 -2.52
CA PRO A 67 13.09 6.05 -1.71
C PRO A 67 12.67 5.51 -0.32
N ASN A 68 11.45 5.82 0.12
CA ASN A 68 10.99 5.48 1.46
C ASN A 68 10.60 4.00 1.58
N VAL A 69 10.97 3.41 2.71
CA VAL A 69 10.54 2.06 3.09
C VAL A 69 9.46 2.16 4.16
N TYR A 70 8.38 1.42 3.96
CA TYR A 70 7.25 1.32 4.87
C TYR A 70 7.17 -0.09 5.46
N THR A 71 6.37 -0.26 6.52
CA THR A 71 6.14 -1.55 7.14
C THR A 71 4.66 -1.85 7.29
N MET A 72 4.34 -3.13 7.27
CA MET A 72 3.04 -3.66 7.65
C MET A 72 3.21 -4.99 8.35
N LYS A 73 2.25 -5.35 9.21
CA LYS A 73 2.19 -6.68 9.83
C LYS A 73 0.96 -7.41 9.33
N THR A 74 1.14 -8.61 8.80
CA THR A 74 0.02 -9.47 8.44
C THR A 74 -0.71 -9.95 9.71
N PRO A 75 -2.04 -10.12 9.65
CA PRO A 75 -2.78 -10.65 10.80
C PRO A 75 -2.31 -12.09 11.14
N PRO A 76 -2.46 -12.53 12.40
CA PRO A 76 -2.27 -13.92 12.75
C PRO A 76 -3.33 -14.81 12.06
N SER A 77 -2.99 -16.07 11.83
CA SER A 77 -3.93 -17.07 11.28
C SER A 77 -4.97 -17.53 12.30
N GLU A 78 -4.74 -17.26 13.57
CA GLU A 78 -5.57 -17.65 14.71
C GLU A 78 -5.84 -16.45 15.63
N TYR A 79 -6.88 -16.58 16.46
CA TYR A 79 -7.21 -15.59 17.47
C TYR A 79 -6.20 -15.59 18.62
N PRO A 80 -6.00 -14.46 19.33
CA PRO A 80 -6.80 -13.23 19.29
C PRO A 80 -6.38 -12.21 18.21
N ILE A 81 -7.36 -11.50 17.63
CA ILE A 81 -7.16 -10.35 16.75
C ILE A 81 -7.84 -9.13 17.39
N LYS A 82 -7.17 -7.98 17.38
CA LYS A 82 -7.70 -6.72 17.88
C LYS A 82 -8.05 -5.81 16.72
N PHE A 83 -9.30 -5.34 16.70
CA PHE A 83 -9.78 -4.37 15.72
C PHE A 83 -9.95 -3.01 16.39
N ALA A 84 -9.40 -1.97 15.77
CA ALA A 84 -9.76 -0.59 16.10
C ALA A 84 -11.05 -0.25 15.35
N VAL A 85 -12.05 0.31 16.05
CA VAL A 85 -13.30 0.78 15.47
C VAL A 85 -13.33 2.30 15.60
N VAL A 86 -13.42 3.00 14.48
CA VAL A 86 -13.47 4.47 14.43
C VAL A 86 -14.66 4.88 13.55
N GLY A 87 -15.43 5.86 14.01
CA GLY A 87 -16.53 6.50 13.28
C GLY A 87 -16.35 8.02 13.29
N THR A 88 -16.89 8.68 12.26
CA THR A 88 -16.77 10.14 12.00
C THR A 88 -15.35 10.69 12.16
N SER A 89 -14.54 10.56 11.12
CA SER A 89 -13.26 11.27 10.99
C SER A 89 -13.43 12.44 10.04
N LEU A 90 -14.00 13.54 10.52
CA LEU A 90 -13.98 14.81 9.79
C LEU A 90 -12.72 15.57 10.18
N LYS A 91 -11.83 15.80 9.22
CA LYS A 91 -10.76 16.77 9.37
C LYS A 91 -11.29 18.10 8.81
N THR A 92 -11.69 18.99 9.70
CA THR A 92 -12.00 20.38 9.33
C THR A 92 -10.68 21.14 9.28
N ASN A 93 -10.48 21.90 8.19
CA ASN A 93 -9.36 22.85 8.08
C ASN A 93 -9.55 24.02 9.04
#